data_AF-E9DSV2-F1
#
_entry.id   AF-E9DSV2-F1
#
_cell.length_a   1.000
_cell.length_b   1.000
_cell.length_c   1.000
_cell.angle_alpha   90.00
_cell.angle_beta   90.00
_cell.angle_gamma   90.00
#
_symmetry.space_group_name_H-M   'P 1'
#
loop_
_entity.id
_entity.type
_entity.pdbx_description
1 polymer ?
#
loop_
_entity_poly.entity_id
_entity_poly.type
_entity_poly.pdbx_seq_one_letter_code
_entity_poly.pdbx_strand_id
1 'polypeptide(L)'
;MLYFSRITGLFDYGAVFLMVVTIIVFLVPIFILFPPVPVDHSDALRQTHSKLGRPQRESHLRSQYDARHKPQAGKTPTIESLYIYPIKSCRGIELDRAKVLPTGLEHDRLYMFAQLKPKSSSAVTESGAQTESSSAWEFLTLRQLPLLANVKVDIWLPDAGKKSRLLGSLQGGFVAVRFPWQERGFLGLVQLLVAKLSRGWSAGPEKEFILPLEFPSKQEIDARGYRYANVKVWVDAPYALDMSNELPAELATYLGVKHSLGIFRSDPSARRKVFRTAPRKEMSGHEAEIDFHDAVNYNVPSYHPCFASNKQTDIIVSGTSAQSVKYPSARVKDSKGQIH
;
A
#
# COMPACT_ATOMS: atom_id res chain seq x y z
N MET A 1 60.06 9.41 -35.65
CA MET A 1 59.84 8.75 -34.35
C MET A 1 60.16 9.64 -33.13
N LEU A 2 60.23 10.98 -33.27
CA LEU A 2 60.58 11.91 -32.17
C LEU A 2 59.46 12.92 -31.83
N TYR A 3 58.34 12.89 -32.55
CA TYR A 3 57.20 13.80 -32.31
C TYR A 3 56.15 13.25 -31.34
N PHE A 4 56.09 11.92 -31.18
CA PHE A 4 55.15 11.27 -30.27
C PHE A 4 55.56 11.34 -28.78
N SER A 5 56.85 11.60 -28.50
CA SER A 5 57.36 11.62 -27.11
C SER A 5 57.14 12.96 -26.39
N ARG A 6 56.58 13.99 -27.06
CA ARG A 6 56.20 15.27 -26.43
C ARG A 6 54.72 15.38 -26.08
N ILE A 7 53.90 14.40 -26.46
CA ILE A 7 52.46 14.41 -26.15
C ILE A 7 52.18 13.76 -24.78
N THR A 8 53.11 12.95 -24.28
CA THR A 8 53.02 12.29 -22.96
C THR A 8 53.41 13.19 -21.78
N GLY A 9 53.91 14.41 -22.02
CA GLY A 9 54.20 15.42 -21.00
C GLY A 9 53.13 16.51 -20.87
N LEU A 10 52.00 16.39 -21.59
CA LEU A 10 51.00 17.45 -21.70
C LEU A 10 49.87 17.39 -20.66
N PHE A 11 49.81 16.33 -19.85
CA PHE A 11 48.94 16.26 -18.70
C PHE A 11 49.77 16.49 -17.44
N ASP A 12 50.04 17.76 -17.15
CA ASP A 12 50.53 18.14 -15.83
C ASP A 12 49.44 17.77 -14.82
N TYR A 13 49.65 16.66 -14.11
CA TYR A 13 48.75 16.17 -13.08
C TYR A 13 48.45 17.25 -12.04
N GLY A 14 49.38 18.18 -11.80
CA GLY A 14 49.17 19.34 -10.93
C GLY A 14 48.15 20.31 -11.49
N ALA A 15 48.26 20.67 -12.78
CA ALA A 15 47.30 21.54 -13.45
C ALA A 15 45.90 20.91 -13.54
N VAL A 16 45.82 19.61 -13.86
CA VAL A 16 44.55 18.87 -13.89
C VAL A 16 43.92 18.79 -12.50
N PHE A 17 44.72 18.50 -11.47
CA PHE A 17 44.26 18.46 -10.09
C PHE A 17 43.71 19.82 -9.64
N LEU A 18 44.45 20.90 -9.92
CA LEU A 18 44.03 22.26 -9.57
C LEU A 18 42.74 22.63 -10.29
N MET A 19 42.61 22.30 -11.57
CA MET A 19 41.37 22.50 -12.35
C MET A 19 40.17 21.76 -11.72
N VAL A 20 40.32 20.48 -11.37
CA VAL A 20 39.26 19.68 -10.74
C VAL A 20 38.87 20.24 -9.36
N VAL A 21 39.86 20.60 -8.53
CA VAL A 21 39.60 21.20 -7.22
C VAL A 21 38.85 22.52 -7.36
N THR A 22 39.25 23.36 -8.32
CA THR A 22 38.57 24.64 -8.58
C THR A 22 37.12 24.40 -9.00
N ILE A 23 36.86 23.46 -9.92
CA ILE A 23 35.50 23.08 -10.31
C ILE A 23 34.68 22.62 -9.10
N ILE A 24 35.23 21.76 -8.24
CA ILE A 24 34.55 21.28 -7.04
C ILE A 24 34.23 22.44 -6.09
N VAL A 25 35.19 23.32 -5.81
CA VAL A 25 35.02 24.47 -4.90
C VAL A 25 33.94 25.43 -5.42
N PHE A 26 33.82 25.65 -6.73
CA PHE A 26 32.76 26.47 -7.31
C PHE A 26 31.40 25.76 -7.36
N LEU A 27 31.37 24.43 -7.54
CA LEU A 27 30.13 23.65 -7.56
C LEU A 27 29.53 23.44 -6.17
N VAL A 28 30.34 23.36 -5.10
CA VAL A 28 29.84 23.13 -3.73
C VAL A 28 28.84 24.20 -3.28
N PRO A 29 29.10 25.51 -3.39
CA PRO A 29 28.12 26.55 -3.07
C PRO A 29 26.83 26.44 -3.91
N ILE A 30 26.95 26.06 -5.19
CA ILE A 30 25.79 25.87 -6.07
C ILE A 30 24.92 24.72 -5.55
N PHE A 31 25.52 23.59 -5.16
CA PHE A 31 24.78 22.45 -4.61
C PHE A 31 24.21 22.71 -3.19
N ILE A 32 24.80 23.63 -2.42
CA ILE A 32 24.26 24.06 -1.13
C ILE A 32 23.02 24.95 -1.34
N LEU A 33 23.07 25.88 -2.30
CA LEU A 33 21.98 26.81 -2.60
C LEU A 33 20.85 26.16 -3.43
N PHE A 34 21.22 25.29 -4.35
CA PHE A 34 20.33 24.54 -5.23
C PHE A 34 20.66 23.06 -5.11
N PRO A 35 20.22 22.40 -4.03
CA PRO A 35 20.38 20.96 -3.92
C PRO A 35 19.73 20.31 -5.15
N PRO A 36 20.46 19.47 -5.90
CA PRO A 36 19.95 18.83 -7.12
C PRO A 36 18.99 17.69 -6.78
N VAL A 37 18.44 17.69 -5.57
CA VAL A 37 17.54 16.69 -5.04
C VAL A 37 16.13 17.15 -5.45
N PRO A 38 15.43 16.39 -6.31
CA PRO A 38 14.03 16.69 -6.59
C PRO A 38 13.26 16.60 -5.27
N VAL A 39 12.37 17.56 -5.04
CA VAL A 39 11.49 17.53 -3.86
C VAL A 39 10.46 16.44 -4.09
N ASP A 40 10.51 15.40 -3.26
CA ASP A 40 9.52 14.33 -3.28
C ASP A 40 8.14 14.90 -2.88
N HIS A 41 7.08 14.32 -3.43
CA HIS A 41 5.71 14.72 -3.12
C HIS A 41 5.42 14.63 -1.59
N SER A 42 5.95 13.60 -0.94
CA SER A 42 5.87 13.44 0.51
C SER A 42 6.62 14.53 1.28
N ASP A 43 7.73 15.07 0.77
CA ASP A 43 8.46 16.15 1.42
C ASP A 43 7.70 17.48 1.36
N ALA A 44 6.99 17.73 0.26
CA ALA A 44 6.03 18.84 0.19
C ALA A 44 4.87 18.65 1.17
N LEU A 45 4.32 17.43 1.27
CA LEU A 45 3.24 17.11 2.21
C LEU A 45 3.68 17.24 3.67
N ARG A 46 4.94 16.96 4.03
CA ARG A 46 5.44 17.15 5.41
C ARG A 46 5.28 18.57 5.93
N GLN A 47 5.25 19.56 5.03
CA GLN A 47 5.11 20.98 5.40
C GLN A 47 3.68 21.37 5.80
N THR A 48 2.68 20.61 5.38
CA THR A 48 1.24 20.93 5.54
C THR A 48 0.45 19.82 6.24
N HIS A 49 0.93 18.58 6.18
CA HIS A 49 0.29 17.38 6.67
C HIS A 49 1.13 16.67 7.72
N SER A 50 0.47 15.80 8.47
CA SER A 50 1.08 14.86 9.40
C SER A 50 0.88 13.43 8.90
N LYS A 51 1.96 12.65 8.97
CA LYS A 51 1.95 11.25 8.54
C LYS A 51 1.18 10.42 9.55
N LEU A 52 0.20 9.64 9.08
CA LEU A 52 -0.52 8.68 9.89
C LEU A 52 0.29 7.39 10.05
N GLY A 53 0.28 6.86 11.27
CA GLY A 53 0.91 5.59 11.62
C GLY A 53 2.32 5.71 12.17
N ARG A 54 2.78 4.60 12.73
CA ARG A 54 4.04 4.50 13.46
C ARG A 54 5.22 4.31 12.50
N PRO A 55 6.39 4.91 12.81
CA PRO A 55 7.60 4.61 12.08
C PRO A 55 7.98 3.13 12.20
N GLN A 56 8.47 2.52 11.12
CA GLN A 56 8.91 1.11 11.11
C GLN A 56 9.98 0.79 12.18
N ARG A 57 10.76 1.79 12.60
CA ARG A 57 11.78 1.63 13.65
C ARG A 57 11.17 1.34 15.02
N GLU A 58 9.97 1.83 15.27
CA GLU A 58 9.25 1.73 16.54
C GLU A 58 8.17 0.63 16.53
N SER A 59 8.05 -0.10 15.42
CA SER A 59 7.04 -1.15 15.21
C SER A 59 7.05 -2.21 16.30
N HIS A 60 5.86 -2.52 16.83
CA HIS A 60 5.69 -3.55 17.86
C HIS A 60 6.00 -4.97 17.34
N LEU A 61 5.90 -5.20 16.03
CA LEU A 61 6.28 -6.48 15.41
C LEU A 61 7.75 -6.83 15.59
N ARG A 62 8.64 -5.85 15.79
CA ARG A 62 10.06 -6.14 16.06
C ARG A 62 10.26 -6.96 17.32
N SER A 63 9.35 -6.80 18.28
CA SER A 63 9.37 -7.47 19.57
C SER A 63 8.51 -8.74 19.60
N GLN A 64 7.91 -9.15 18.47
CA GLN A 64 6.86 -10.18 18.44
C GLN A 64 7.28 -11.56 19.01
N TYR A 65 8.58 -11.85 19.05
CA TYR A 65 9.13 -13.10 19.57
C TYR A 65 9.57 -13.02 21.03
N ASP A 66 9.39 -11.87 21.69
CA ASP A 66 9.75 -11.69 23.08
C ASP A 66 8.87 -12.55 24.00
N ALA A 67 9.46 -13.04 25.09
CA ALA A 67 8.77 -13.90 26.05
C ALA A 67 7.53 -13.24 26.68
N ARG A 68 7.47 -11.90 26.69
CA ARG A 68 6.33 -11.10 27.18
C ARG A 68 5.03 -11.32 26.41
N HIS A 69 5.12 -11.79 25.16
CA HIS A 69 3.97 -12.02 24.28
C HIS A 69 3.42 -13.44 24.33
N LYS A 70 4.11 -14.35 25.02
CA LYS A 70 3.64 -15.71 25.22
C LYS A 70 2.33 -15.71 26.01
N PRO A 71 1.43 -16.67 25.74
CA PRO A 71 0.20 -16.81 26.50
C PRO A 71 0.50 -16.99 27.99
N GLN A 72 -0.07 -16.11 28.82
CA GLN A 72 0.07 -16.15 30.28
C GLN A 72 -1.30 -16.50 30.87
N ALA A 73 -1.36 -17.59 31.64
CA ALA A 73 -2.60 -18.02 32.28
C ALA A 73 -3.11 -16.92 33.23
N GLY A 74 -4.41 -16.57 33.10
CA GLY A 74 -5.05 -15.55 33.92
C GLY A 74 -4.85 -14.10 33.46
N LYS A 75 -4.09 -13.85 32.39
CA LYS A 75 -3.94 -12.49 31.84
C LYS A 75 -4.96 -12.23 30.73
N THR A 76 -5.56 -11.05 30.73
CA THR A 76 -6.44 -10.62 29.64
C THR A 76 -5.62 -10.42 28.37
N PRO A 77 -6.14 -10.84 27.21
CA PRO A 77 -5.45 -10.64 25.95
C PRO A 77 -5.37 -9.15 25.61
N THR A 78 -4.22 -8.73 25.06
CA THR A 78 -3.95 -7.35 24.69
C THR A 78 -3.69 -7.24 23.19
N ILE A 79 -4.15 -6.15 22.58
CA ILE A 79 -3.80 -5.83 21.20
C ILE A 79 -2.35 -5.35 21.21
N GLU A 80 -1.47 -6.09 20.53
CA GLU A 80 -0.05 -5.75 20.44
C GLU A 80 0.24 -4.82 19.26
N SER A 81 -0.41 -5.08 18.13
CA SER A 81 -0.25 -4.23 16.95
C SER A 81 -1.51 -4.16 16.11
N LEU A 82 -1.70 -3.01 15.50
CA LEU A 82 -2.87 -2.65 14.70
C LEU A 82 -2.38 -2.18 13.34
N TYR A 83 -2.94 -2.72 12.27
CA TYR A 83 -2.52 -2.46 10.91
C TYR A 83 -3.71 -2.12 10.03
N ILE A 84 -3.49 -1.17 9.12
CA ILE A 84 -4.41 -0.86 8.02
C ILE A 84 -3.70 -1.05 6.68
N TYR A 85 -4.47 -1.37 5.64
CA TYR A 85 -4.00 -1.57 4.28
C TYR A 85 -4.80 -0.69 3.33
N PRO A 86 -4.47 0.62 3.22
CA PRO A 86 -5.25 1.56 2.42
C PRO A 86 -5.35 1.14 0.95
N ILE A 87 -4.30 0.48 0.45
CA ILE A 87 -4.29 -0.20 -0.85
C ILE A 87 -4.19 -1.70 -0.59
N LYS A 88 -5.15 -2.47 -1.13
CA LYS A 88 -5.15 -3.93 -1.03
C LYS A 88 -3.87 -4.53 -1.61
N SER A 89 -3.39 -5.59 -0.97
CA SER A 89 -2.18 -6.35 -1.38
C SER A 89 -0.86 -5.57 -1.26
N CYS A 90 -0.86 -4.33 -0.78
CA CYS A 90 0.35 -3.53 -0.57
C CYS A 90 0.84 -3.61 0.89
N ARG A 91 1.93 -2.90 1.19
CA ARG A 91 2.45 -2.80 2.56
C ARG A 91 1.45 -2.09 3.48
N GLY A 92 1.19 -2.70 4.64
CA GLY A 92 0.34 -2.12 5.67
C GLY A 92 1.03 -1.03 6.49
N ILE A 93 0.21 -0.19 7.12
CA ILE A 93 0.62 0.88 8.02
C ILE A 93 0.26 0.46 9.45
N GLU A 94 1.24 0.43 10.35
CA GLU A 94 1.00 0.19 11.77
C GLU A 94 0.45 1.44 12.44
N LEU A 95 -0.62 1.33 13.22
CA LEU A 95 -1.25 2.43 13.95
C LEU A 95 -1.19 2.20 15.46
N ASP A 96 -1.13 3.29 16.24
CA ASP A 96 -1.35 3.23 17.69
C ASP A 96 -2.84 3.09 18.04
N ARG A 97 -3.70 3.68 17.20
CA ARG A 97 -5.16 3.70 17.35
C ARG A 97 -5.82 3.73 15.98
N ALA A 98 -6.99 3.11 15.87
CA ALA A 98 -7.85 3.22 14.70
C ALA A 98 -9.30 3.40 15.14
N LYS A 99 -10.06 4.17 14.38
CA LYS A 99 -11.51 4.25 14.54
C LYS A 99 -12.14 3.05 13.86
N VAL A 100 -13.04 2.37 14.57
CA VAL A 100 -13.84 1.28 14.02
C VAL A 100 -15.10 1.88 13.43
N LEU A 101 -15.31 1.65 12.14
CA LEU A 101 -16.48 2.00 11.38
C LEU A 101 -17.30 0.72 11.11
N PRO A 102 -18.59 0.84 10.75
CA PRO A 102 -19.37 -0.30 10.28
C PRO A 102 -18.69 -1.04 9.12
N THR A 103 -17.91 -0.33 8.31
CA THR A 103 -17.15 -0.88 7.18
C THR A 103 -15.84 -1.58 7.53
N GLY A 104 -15.37 -1.45 8.77
CA GLY A 104 -14.05 -1.92 9.20
C GLY A 104 -13.22 -0.80 9.82
N LEU A 105 -11.90 -0.91 9.74
CA LEU A 105 -11.01 0.14 10.25
C LEU A 105 -11.02 1.36 9.31
N GLU A 106 -10.96 2.55 9.90
CA GLU A 106 -10.85 3.79 9.14
C GLU A 106 -9.60 3.78 8.22
N HIS A 107 -9.81 4.22 6.97
CA HIS A 107 -8.82 4.23 5.90
C HIS A 107 -8.28 2.86 5.45
N ASP A 108 -8.95 1.76 5.81
CA ASP A 108 -8.57 0.43 5.36
C ASP A 108 -9.22 0.06 4.02
N ARG A 109 -8.45 -0.60 3.14
CA ARG A 109 -8.87 -1.17 1.84
C ARG A 109 -9.69 -0.22 0.96
N LEU A 110 -9.30 1.06 0.96
CA LEU A 110 -9.90 2.11 0.14
C LEU A 110 -9.68 1.89 -1.36
N TYR A 111 -8.50 1.35 -1.69
CA TYR A 111 -8.02 1.16 -3.05
C TYR A 111 -7.66 -0.30 -3.33
N MET A 112 -7.73 -0.67 -4.61
CA MET A 112 -7.34 -2.00 -5.09
C MET A 112 -6.67 -1.87 -6.47
N PHE A 113 -5.54 -2.57 -6.64
CA PHE A 113 -4.97 -2.77 -7.97
C PHE A 113 -5.71 -3.87 -8.72
N ALA A 114 -5.94 -3.68 -10.01
CA ALA A 114 -6.49 -4.69 -10.90
C ALA A 114 -5.76 -4.67 -12.26
N GLN A 115 -5.90 -5.76 -13.00
CA GLN A 115 -5.36 -5.89 -14.34
C GLN A 115 -6.47 -6.19 -15.34
N LEU A 116 -6.39 -5.58 -16.52
CA LEU A 116 -7.36 -5.79 -17.59
C LEU A 116 -6.98 -7.03 -18.41
N LYS A 117 -7.58 -8.18 -18.12
CA LYS A 117 -7.31 -9.40 -18.89
C LYS A 117 -8.23 -9.50 -20.11
N PRO A 118 -7.71 -9.89 -21.27
CA PRO A 118 -8.56 -10.34 -22.36
C PRO A 118 -9.25 -11.64 -21.91
N LYS A 119 -10.57 -11.76 -22.11
CA LYS A 119 -11.26 -13.02 -21.88
C LYS A 119 -10.75 -14.03 -22.92
N SER A 120 -9.92 -14.99 -22.50
CA SER A 120 -9.62 -16.14 -23.36
C SER A 120 -10.90 -16.94 -23.55
N SER A 121 -11.21 -17.28 -24.80
CA SER A 121 -12.32 -18.11 -25.27
C SER A 121 -12.26 -19.54 -24.70
N SER A 122 -12.46 -19.69 -23.40
CA SER A 122 -12.51 -20.98 -22.71
C SER A 122 -13.70 -21.03 -21.76
N ALA A 123 -14.85 -20.63 -22.29
CA ALA A 123 -16.14 -21.17 -21.91
C ALA A 123 -16.87 -21.42 -23.22
N VAL A 124 -16.95 -22.68 -23.65
CA VAL A 124 -17.85 -23.10 -24.72
C VAL A 124 -19.25 -22.83 -24.19
N THR A 125 -19.87 -21.75 -24.66
CA THR A 125 -21.32 -21.58 -24.54
C THR A 125 -21.87 -21.92 -25.92
N GLU A 126 -22.63 -23.01 -25.98
CA GLU A 126 -23.40 -23.42 -27.15
C GLU A 126 -24.51 -22.39 -27.42
N SER A 127 -24.16 -21.25 -28.02
CA SER A 127 -25.11 -20.37 -28.69
C SER A 127 -24.32 -19.35 -29.50
N GLY A 128 -24.43 -19.48 -30.83
CA GLY A 128 -23.70 -18.71 -31.83
C GLY A 128 -24.11 -17.23 -31.91
N ALA A 129 -23.87 -16.48 -30.84
CA ALA A 129 -23.84 -15.02 -30.87
C ALA A 129 -22.39 -14.58 -30.74
N GLN A 130 -21.85 -13.94 -31.78
CA GLN A 130 -20.56 -13.26 -31.74
C GLN A 130 -20.60 -12.23 -30.61
N THR A 131 -20.04 -12.59 -29.46
CA THR A 131 -19.95 -11.70 -28.32
C THR A 131 -18.57 -11.06 -28.40
N GLU A 132 -18.55 -9.75 -28.65
CA GLU A 132 -17.35 -8.93 -28.64
C GLU A 132 -16.47 -9.30 -27.45
N SER A 133 -15.17 -9.41 -27.68
CA SER A 133 -14.16 -9.79 -26.69
C SER A 133 -14.11 -8.77 -25.54
N SER A 134 -15.04 -8.85 -24.60
CA SER A 134 -15.13 -7.90 -23.49
C SER A 134 -13.98 -8.20 -22.53
N SER A 135 -12.92 -7.41 -22.56
CA SER A 135 -11.86 -7.46 -21.54
C SER A 135 -12.46 -7.26 -20.15
N ALA A 136 -11.96 -8.00 -19.15
CA ALA A 136 -12.47 -7.92 -17.79
C ALA A 136 -11.35 -7.53 -16.81
N TRP A 137 -11.67 -6.61 -15.90
CA TRP A 137 -10.77 -6.25 -14.82
C TRP A 137 -10.77 -7.35 -13.75
N GLU A 138 -9.59 -7.85 -13.41
CA GLU A 138 -9.38 -8.82 -12.35
C GLU A 138 -8.46 -8.22 -11.28
N PHE A 139 -8.88 -8.28 -10.03
CA PHE A 139 -8.06 -7.78 -8.92
C PHE A 139 -6.71 -8.48 -8.79
N LEU A 140 -5.72 -7.75 -8.27
CA LEU A 140 -4.36 -8.23 -8.07
C LEU A 140 -4.12 -8.62 -6.62
N THR A 141 -3.55 -9.81 -6.44
CA THR A 141 -3.19 -10.35 -5.11
C THR A 141 -1.69 -10.55 -4.97
N LEU A 142 -1.21 -10.62 -3.72
CA LEU A 142 0.17 -10.99 -3.41
C LEU A 142 0.60 -12.35 -3.95
N ARG A 143 -0.34 -13.26 -4.25
CA ARG A 143 -0.06 -14.56 -4.87
C ARG A 143 0.29 -14.42 -6.36
N GLN A 144 -0.33 -13.45 -7.04
CA GLN A 144 -0.07 -13.17 -8.44
C GLN A 144 1.16 -12.26 -8.60
N LEU A 145 1.25 -11.20 -7.79
CA LEU A 145 2.31 -10.20 -7.84
C LEU A 145 2.90 -9.97 -6.44
N PRO A 146 3.91 -10.77 -6.03
CA PRO A 146 4.51 -10.64 -4.71
C PRO A 146 5.26 -9.31 -4.53
N LEU A 147 5.64 -8.64 -5.62
CA LEU A 147 6.30 -7.34 -5.61
C LEU A 147 5.41 -6.21 -5.06
N LEU A 148 4.09 -6.39 -5.04
CA LEU A 148 3.18 -5.44 -4.37
C LEU A 148 3.50 -5.28 -2.87
N ALA A 149 4.09 -6.29 -2.22
CA ALA A 149 4.52 -6.18 -0.83
C ALA A 149 5.65 -5.16 -0.62
N ASN A 150 6.42 -4.84 -1.66
CA ASN A 150 7.50 -3.84 -1.60
C ASN A 150 6.99 -2.41 -1.82
N VAL A 151 5.76 -2.26 -2.31
CA VAL A 151 5.11 -0.96 -2.49
C VAL A 151 4.74 -0.41 -1.12
N LYS A 152 5.41 0.68 -0.73
CA LYS A 152 5.17 1.39 0.53
C LYS A 152 3.98 2.31 0.35
N VAL A 153 3.10 2.31 1.34
CA VAL A 153 1.91 3.16 1.37
C VAL A 153 1.95 3.96 2.66
N ASP A 154 1.78 5.26 2.55
CA ASP A 154 1.73 6.18 3.68
C ASP A 154 0.49 7.09 3.53
N ILE A 155 -0.21 7.36 4.63
CA ILE A 155 -1.32 8.33 4.65
C ILE A 155 -0.83 9.64 5.26
N TRP A 156 -1.21 10.75 4.65
CA TRP A 156 -0.95 12.11 5.08
C TRP A 156 -2.27 12.80 5.38
N LEU A 157 -2.46 13.26 6.61
CA LEU A 157 -3.66 13.96 7.06
C LEU A 157 -3.36 15.44 7.27
N PRO A 158 -4.29 16.35 6.94
CA PRO A 158 -4.07 17.79 7.08
C PRO A 158 -3.87 18.12 8.56
N ASP A 159 -2.83 18.90 8.85
CA ASP A 159 -2.48 19.26 10.22
C ASP A 159 -2.70 20.77 10.42
N ALA A 160 -3.68 21.12 11.25
CA ALA A 160 -4.01 22.51 11.54
C ALA A 160 -2.84 23.29 12.16
N GLY A 161 -1.89 22.59 12.81
CA GLY A 161 -0.68 23.17 13.38
C GLY A 161 0.42 23.49 12.36
N LYS A 162 0.33 22.96 11.14
CA LYS A 162 1.33 23.14 10.09
C LYS A 162 0.79 24.02 8.97
N LYS A 163 1.44 25.16 8.76
CA LYS A 163 1.13 26.07 7.64
C LYS A 163 2.38 26.27 6.81
N SER A 164 2.37 25.77 5.58
CA SER A 164 3.43 26.11 4.62
C SER A 164 3.22 27.53 4.14
N ARG A 165 4.28 28.35 4.17
CA ARG A 165 4.24 29.73 3.64
C ARG A 165 4.05 29.77 2.12
N LEU A 166 4.43 28.70 1.43
CA LEU A 166 4.42 28.61 -0.05
C LEU A 166 3.19 27.88 -0.58
N LEU A 167 2.76 26.80 0.07
CA LEU A 167 1.64 25.97 -0.40
C LEU A 167 0.29 26.31 0.26
N GLY A 168 0.27 27.17 1.29
CA GLY A 168 -0.94 27.44 2.07
C GLY A 168 -1.40 26.22 2.89
N SER A 169 -2.69 26.20 3.25
CA SER A 169 -3.35 25.03 3.84
C SER A 169 -4.01 24.22 2.75
N LEU A 170 -3.39 23.12 2.35
CA LEU A 170 -4.04 22.11 1.53
C LEU A 170 -5.13 21.42 2.34
N GLN A 171 -6.34 21.34 1.77
CA GLN A 171 -7.47 20.64 2.36
C GLN A 171 -7.52 19.21 1.82
N GLY A 172 -7.89 18.27 2.68
CA GLY A 172 -8.00 16.84 2.33
C GLY A 172 -6.76 16.02 2.69
N GLY A 173 -6.95 14.71 2.82
CA GLY A 173 -5.89 13.75 3.06
C GLY A 173 -5.35 13.18 1.76
N PHE A 174 -4.12 12.66 1.82
CA PHE A 174 -3.45 12.05 0.67
C PHE A 174 -2.88 10.69 1.02
N VAL A 175 -2.93 9.77 0.07
CA VAL A 175 -2.25 8.48 0.13
C VAL A 175 -1.02 8.57 -0.76
N ALA A 176 0.16 8.58 -0.16
CA ALA A 176 1.43 8.58 -0.85
C ALA A 176 1.91 7.13 -1.07
N VAL A 177 2.16 6.78 -2.33
CA VAL A 177 2.55 5.43 -2.73
C VAL A 177 3.95 5.47 -3.31
N ARG A 178 4.86 4.68 -2.73
CA ARG A 178 6.28 4.66 -3.10
C ARG A 178 6.73 3.26 -3.46
N PHE A 179 7.44 3.13 -4.56
CA PHE A 179 8.00 1.85 -5.01
C PHE A 179 9.47 2.01 -5.41
N PRO A 180 10.29 0.96 -5.24
CA PRO A 180 11.67 0.97 -5.70
C PRO A 180 11.71 1.09 -7.23
N TRP A 181 12.38 2.13 -7.73
CA TRP A 181 12.54 2.32 -9.17
C TRP A 181 13.86 3.04 -9.44
N GLN A 182 14.56 2.62 -10.49
CA GLN A 182 15.78 3.25 -10.96
C GLN A 182 15.72 3.35 -12.47
N GLU A 183 15.92 4.56 -12.99
CA GLU A 183 16.02 4.78 -14.43
C GLU A 183 17.24 4.07 -15.02
N ARG A 184 17.20 3.75 -16.32
CA ARG A 184 18.34 3.13 -17.00
C ARG A 184 19.40 4.18 -17.35
N GLY A 185 20.67 3.78 -17.34
CA GLY A 185 21.79 4.61 -17.78
C GLY A 185 22.24 5.65 -16.74
N PHE A 186 22.79 6.77 -17.23
CA PHE A 186 23.40 7.82 -16.39
C PHE A 186 22.39 8.47 -15.43
N LEU A 187 21.14 8.65 -15.87
CA LEU A 187 20.06 9.19 -15.03
C LEU A 187 19.83 8.32 -13.79
N GLY A 188 19.90 7.00 -13.92
CA GLY A 188 19.78 6.07 -12.79
C GLY A 188 20.93 6.17 -11.79
N LEU A 189 22.15 6.47 -12.26
CA LEU A 189 23.30 6.69 -11.38
C LEU A 189 23.15 8.01 -10.60
N VAL A 190 22.68 9.06 -11.27
CA VAL A 190 22.37 10.34 -10.62
C VAL A 190 21.27 10.14 -9.56
N GLN A 191 20.19 9.43 -9.88
CA GLN A 191 19.13 9.11 -8.91
C GLN A 191 19.66 8.36 -7.69
N LEU A 192 20.57 7.40 -7.89
CA LEU A 192 21.18 6.66 -6.80
C LEU A 192 22.04 7.57 -5.89
N LEU A 193 22.85 8.45 -6.49
CA LEU A 193 23.66 9.41 -5.74
C LEU A 193 22.79 10.40 -4.96
N VAL A 194 21.76 10.92 -5.61
CA VAL A 194 20.78 11.83 -5.00
C VAL A 194 20.08 11.14 -3.83
N ALA A 195 19.59 9.90 -4.02
CA ALA A 195 18.94 9.15 -2.95
C ALA A 195 19.88 8.91 -1.75
N LYS A 196 21.15 8.59 -2.00
CA LYS A 196 22.14 8.40 -0.94
C LYS A 196 22.49 9.67 -0.20
N LEU A 197 22.54 10.81 -0.90
CA LEU A 197 22.83 12.11 -0.31
C LEU A 197 21.65 12.63 0.52
N SER A 198 20.42 12.48 0.04
CA SER A 198 19.22 13.01 0.71
C SER A 198 18.69 12.13 1.83
N ARG A 199 18.67 10.80 1.63
CA ARG A 199 18.02 9.84 2.55
C ARG A 199 19.03 8.91 3.26
N GLY A 200 20.31 9.12 3.04
CA GLY A 200 21.42 8.40 3.67
C GLY A 200 21.92 7.20 2.86
N TRP A 201 23.04 6.62 3.28
CA TRP A 201 23.79 5.63 2.50
C TRP A 201 23.04 4.32 2.20
N SER A 202 22.05 3.96 3.01
CA SER A 202 21.20 2.79 2.79
C SER A 202 19.98 3.06 1.90
N ALA A 203 19.77 4.31 1.46
CA ALA A 203 18.62 4.66 0.64
C ALA A 203 18.84 4.26 -0.82
N GLY A 204 17.84 3.57 -1.38
CA GLY A 204 17.74 3.30 -2.82
C GLY A 204 16.89 4.36 -3.51
N PRO A 205 16.96 4.44 -4.85
CA PRO A 205 16.06 5.28 -5.64
C PRO A 205 14.63 4.72 -5.57
N GLU A 206 13.66 5.61 -5.42
CA GLU A 206 12.24 5.29 -5.31
C GLU A 206 11.46 6.26 -6.18
N LYS A 207 10.33 5.82 -6.73
CA LYS A 207 9.35 6.69 -7.39
C LYS A 207 8.10 6.79 -6.54
N GLU A 208 7.54 7.98 -6.47
CA GLU A 208 6.38 8.32 -5.66
C GLU A 208 5.24 8.85 -6.55
N PHE A 209 4.01 8.49 -6.21
CA PHE A 209 2.79 9.13 -6.72
C PHE A 209 1.77 9.29 -5.58
N ILE A 210 0.82 10.21 -5.75
CA ILE A 210 -0.19 10.54 -4.75
C ILE A 210 -1.58 10.16 -5.25
N LEU A 211 -2.41 9.64 -4.33
CA LEU A 211 -3.84 9.46 -4.52
C LEU A 211 -4.60 10.29 -3.48
N PRO A 212 -5.79 10.83 -3.80
CA PRO A 212 -6.64 11.50 -2.81
C PRO A 212 -7.14 10.50 -1.76
N LEU A 213 -7.29 10.93 -0.50
CA LEU A 213 -7.90 10.09 0.53
C LEU A 213 -9.43 10.19 0.46
N GLU A 214 -9.94 11.41 0.28
CA GLU A 214 -11.35 11.68 0.06
C GLU A 214 -11.83 11.11 -1.28
N PHE A 215 -13.13 10.80 -1.33
CA PHE A 215 -13.75 10.39 -2.58
C PHE A 215 -13.88 11.62 -3.51
N PRO A 216 -13.43 11.53 -4.77
CA PRO A 216 -13.47 12.67 -5.68
C PRO A 216 -14.92 13.09 -5.97
N SER A 217 -15.15 14.40 -6.09
CA SER A 217 -16.44 14.94 -6.48
C SER A 217 -16.76 14.62 -7.95
N LYS A 218 -18.03 14.71 -8.35
CA LYS A 218 -18.45 14.46 -9.74
C LYS A 218 -17.69 15.33 -10.75
N GLN A 219 -17.43 16.60 -10.40
CA GLN A 219 -16.68 17.52 -11.24
C GLN A 219 -15.21 17.09 -11.41
N GLU A 220 -14.59 16.57 -10.34
CA GLU A 220 -13.22 16.05 -10.40
C GLU A 220 -13.12 14.75 -11.18
N ILE A 221 -14.13 13.89 -11.07
CA ILE A 221 -14.25 12.65 -11.86
C ILE A 221 -14.26 12.98 -13.35
N ASP A 222 -15.09 13.93 -13.77
CA ASP A 222 -15.19 14.33 -15.17
C ASP A 222 -13.91 15.04 -15.65
N ALA A 223 -13.37 15.95 -14.84
CA ALA A 223 -12.16 16.72 -15.18
C ALA A 223 -10.91 15.84 -15.33
N ARG A 224 -10.77 14.79 -14.50
CA ARG A 224 -9.65 13.84 -14.56
C ARG A 224 -9.92 12.64 -15.47
N GLY A 225 -11.12 12.55 -16.05
CA GLY A 225 -11.53 11.49 -16.96
C GLY A 225 -11.63 10.13 -16.28
N TYR A 226 -11.94 10.08 -14.99
CA TYR A 226 -12.15 8.82 -14.28
C TYR A 226 -13.44 8.15 -14.75
N ARG A 227 -13.45 6.82 -14.75
CA ARG A 227 -14.58 6.04 -15.24
C ARG A 227 -14.94 4.97 -14.24
N TYR A 228 -16.21 4.63 -14.13
CA TYR A 228 -16.58 3.48 -13.32
C TYR A 228 -16.43 2.20 -14.15
N ALA A 229 -15.93 1.14 -13.52
CA ALA A 229 -15.87 -0.18 -14.12
C ALA A 229 -16.15 -1.28 -13.10
N ASN A 230 -16.64 -2.41 -13.60
CA ASN A 230 -16.80 -3.61 -12.81
C ASN A 230 -15.47 -4.34 -12.69
N VAL A 231 -15.01 -4.54 -11.46
CA VAL A 231 -13.80 -5.31 -11.16
C VAL A 231 -14.21 -6.65 -10.60
N LYS A 232 -13.81 -7.75 -11.24
CA LYS A 232 -14.06 -9.08 -10.71
C LYS A 232 -13.21 -9.30 -9.47
N VAL A 233 -13.86 -9.43 -8.31
CA VAL A 233 -13.28 -9.78 -7.01
C VAL A 233 -13.88 -11.12 -6.58
N TRP A 234 -13.14 -12.20 -6.82
CA TRP A 234 -13.60 -13.58 -6.61
C TRP A 234 -14.87 -13.91 -7.42
N VAL A 235 -16.01 -14.03 -6.74
CA VAL A 235 -17.33 -14.32 -7.32
C VAL A 235 -18.11 -13.03 -7.61
N ASP A 236 -17.73 -11.93 -6.95
CA ASP A 236 -18.43 -10.65 -7.03
C ASP A 236 -17.77 -9.74 -8.06
N ALA A 237 -18.54 -8.79 -8.60
CA ALA A 237 -18.04 -7.77 -9.52
C ALA A 237 -18.42 -6.37 -9.01
N PRO A 238 -17.77 -5.86 -7.93
CA PRO A 238 -18.05 -4.52 -7.42
C PRO A 238 -17.85 -3.44 -8.49
N TYR A 239 -18.74 -2.45 -8.44
CA TYR A 239 -18.65 -1.24 -9.24
C TYR A 239 -17.71 -0.27 -8.54
N ALA A 240 -16.58 0.03 -9.17
CA ALA A 240 -15.52 0.85 -8.59
C ALA A 240 -15.07 1.94 -9.57
N LEU A 241 -14.55 3.04 -9.02
CA LEU A 241 -14.02 4.14 -9.81
C LEU A 241 -12.59 3.81 -10.26
N ASP A 242 -12.39 3.71 -11.57
CA ASP A 242 -11.11 3.55 -12.23
C ASP A 242 -10.34 4.87 -12.21
N MET A 243 -9.19 4.85 -11.53
CA MET A 243 -8.26 5.96 -11.39
C MET A 243 -6.89 5.61 -12.01
N SER A 244 -6.86 4.74 -13.02
CA SER A 244 -5.64 4.32 -13.71
C SER A 244 -4.77 5.47 -14.24
N ASN A 245 -5.37 6.63 -14.53
CA ASN A 245 -4.66 7.83 -15.00
C ASN A 245 -3.65 8.38 -13.99
N GLU A 246 -3.83 8.09 -12.69
CA GLU A 246 -2.92 8.51 -11.63
C GLU A 246 -1.70 7.58 -11.48
N LEU A 247 -1.67 6.46 -12.23
CA LEU A 247 -0.60 5.48 -12.12
C LEU A 247 0.58 5.81 -13.05
N PRO A 248 1.81 5.83 -12.51
CA PRO A 248 3.00 5.91 -13.35
C PRO A 248 3.19 4.61 -14.15
N ALA A 249 3.56 4.72 -15.43
CA ALA A 249 3.79 3.57 -16.31
C ALA A 249 4.90 2.63 -15.80
N GLU A 250 5.84 3.17 -15.05
CA GLU A 250 6.95 2.45 -14.44
C GLU A 250 6.47 1.47 -13.37
N LEU A 251 5.33 1.72 -12.71
CA LEU A 251 4.77 0.79 -11.73
C LEU A 251 4.36 -0.52 -12.40
N ALA A 252 3.71 -0.46 -13.57
CA ALA A 252 3.35 -1.67 -14.31
C ALA A 252 4.59 -2.47 -14.71
N THR A 253 5.66 -1.79 -15.11
CA THR A 253 6.96 -2.39 -15.44
C THR A 253 7.62 -3.01 -14.21
N TYR A 254 7.65 -2.30 -13.08
CA TYR A 254 8.21 -2.78 -11.82
C TYR A 254 7.50 -4.04 -11.33
N LEU A 255 6.17 -4.04 -11.38
CA LEU A 255 5.37 -5.18 -10.96
C LEU A 255 5.42 -6.35 -11.97
N GLY A 256 5.91 -6.12 -13.19
CA GLY A 256 5.97 -7.15 -14.23
C GLY A 256 4.59 -7.51 -14.79
N VAL A 257 3.64 -6.56 -14.79
CA VAL A 257 2.28 -6.80 -15.28
C VAL A 257 2.30 -6.89 -16.81
N LYS A 258 1.74 -7.97 -17.35
CA LYS A 258 1.66 -8.19 -18.82
C LYS A 258 0.52 -7.42 -19.49
N HIS A 259 -0.47 -7.04 -18.70
CA HIS A 259 -1.68 -6.38 -19.14
C HIS A 259 -1.77 -4.96 -18.55
N SER A 260 -2.75 -4.18 -18.98
CA SER A 260 -2.98 -2.85 -18.42
C SER A 260 -3.22 -2.95 -16.92
N LEU A 261 -2.41 -2.22 -16.15
CA LEU A 261 -2.56 -2.07 -14.70
C LEU A 261 -3.52 -0.90 -14.44
N GLY A 262 -4.44 -1.10 -13.51
CA GLY A 262 -5.34 -0.06 -13.04
C GLY A 262 -5.44 -0.04 -11.52
N ILE A 263 -5.89 1.09 -11.00
CA ILE A 263 -6.18 1.29 -9.59
C ILE A 263 -7.62 1.74 -9.43
N PHE A 264 -8.31 1.09 -8.52
CA PHE A 264 -9.74 1.24 -8.32
C PHE A 264 -10.02 1.75 -6.92
N ARG A 265 -10.91 2.74 -6.83
CA ARG A 265 -11.45 3.28 -5.58
C ARG A 265 -12.83 2.72 -5.30
N SER A 266 -13.06 2.24 -4.08
CA SER A 266 -14.37 1.80 -3.62
C SER A 266 -15.34 2.98 -3.57
N ASP A 267 -16.54 2.82 -4.13
CA ASP A 267 -17.60 3.84 -4.06
C ASP A 267 -18.32 3.77 -2.69
N PRO A 268 -18.29 4.85 -1.88
CA PRO A 268 -19.01 4.91 -0.61
C PRO A 268 -20.52 4.65 -0.73
N SER A 269 -21.11 4.89 -1.91
CA SER A 269 -22.54 4.77 -2.16
C SER A 269 -22.96 3.37 -2.60
N ALA A 270 -22.02 2.58 -3.14
CA ALA A 270 -22.26 1.27 -3.74
C ALA A 270 -21.42 0.17 -3.04
N ARG A 271 -21.37 0.22 -1.70
CA ARG A 271 -20.61 -0.74 -0.89
C ARG A 271 -21.21 -2.14 -0.95
N ARG A 272 -20.33 -3.15 -0.89
CA ARG A 272 -20.75 -4.54 -0.93
C ARG A 272 -21.17 -5.01 0.46
N LYS A 273 -22.22 -5.82 0.50
CA LYS A 273 -22.73 -6.45 1.73
C LYS A 273 -22.14 -7.85 1.88
N VAL A 274 -21.68 -8.18 3.08
CA VAL A 274 -21.09 -9.50 3.37
C VAL A 274 -22.06 -10.36 4.14
N PHE A 275 -22.40 -11.51 3.56
CA PHE A 275 -23.31 -12.48 4.17
C PHE A 275 -22.64 -13.71 4.77
N ARG A 276 -21.32 -13.86 4.59
CA ARG A 276 -20.60 -15.12 4.95
C ARG A 276 -20.35 -15.23 6.46
N THR A 277 -19.35 -14.52 6.95
CA THR A 277 -18.86 -14.66 8.33
C THR A 277 -19.51 -13.64 9.28
N ALA A 278 -20.18 -12.63 8.72
CA ALA A 278 -20.89 -11.63 9.50
C ALA A 278 -22.27 -12.16 9.91
N PRO A 279 -22.71 -11.94 11.16
CA PRO A 279 -24.07 -12.26 11.58
C PRO A 279 -25.06 -11.52 10.69
N ARG A 280 -26.15 -12.20 10.32
CA ARG A 280 -27.22 -11.59 9.53
C ARG A 280 -27.84 -10.43 10.31
N LYS A 281 -28.38 -9.45 9.58
CA LYS A 281 -29.06 -8.27 10.12
C LYS A 281 -30.10 -8.61 11.19
N GLU A 282 -30.76 -9.76 11.07
CA GLU A 282 -31.75 -10.29 12.01
C GLU A 282 -31.17 -10.61 13.41
N MET A 283 -29.88 -10.95 13.51
CA MET A 283 -29.22 -11.29 14.78
C MET A 283 -28.42 -10.14 15.40
N SER A 284 -27.82 -9.26 14.59
CA SER A 284 -26.95 -8.18 15.06
C SER A 284 -27.58 -6.78 14.99
N GLY A 285 -28.75 -6.64 14.35
CA GLY A 285 -29.39 -5.34 14.07
C GLY A 285 -28.62 -4.47 13.07
N HIS A 286 -27.44 -4.91 12.62
CA HIS A 286 -26.55 -4.21 11.70
C HIS A 286 -26.03 -5.17 10.62
N GLU A 287 -26.07 -4.70 9.37
CA GLU A 287 -25.56 -5.42 8.21
C GLU A 287 -24.14 -4.92 7.91
N ALA A 288 -23.17 -5.82 7.84
CA ALA A 288 -21.79 -5.48 7.60
C ALA A 288 -21.58 -5.12 6.12
N GLU A 289 -21.28 -3.85 5.87
CA GLU A 289 -20.78 -3.37 4.59
C GLU A 289 -19.26 -3.47 4.57
N ILE A 290 -18.65 -3.66 3.40
CA ILE A 290 -17.20 -3.57 3.22
C ILE A 290 -16.83 -2.87 1.92
N ASP A 291 -15.59 -2.39 1.89
CA ASP A 291 -14.92 -1.96 0.67
C ASP A 291 -14.29 -3.19 -0.01
N PHE A 292 -12.96 -3.16 -0.24
CA PHE A 292 -12.23 -4.21 -0.96
C PHE A 292 -11.75 -5.38 -0.07
N HIS A 293 -12.40 -5.60 1.07
CA HIS A 293 -12.12 -6.74 1.96
C HIS A 293 -12.49 -8.07 1.30
N ASP A 294 -11.80 -9.15 1.64
CA ASP A 294 -12.06 -10.47 1.01
C ASP A 294 -13.34 -11.12 1.54
N ALA A 295 -13.53 -11.14 2.86
CA ALA A 295 -14.66 -11.81 3.50
C ALA A 295 -15.06 -11.26 4.89
N VAL A 296 -14.23 -10.42 5.52
CA VAL A 296 -14.48 -9.83 6.85
C VAL A 296 -13.95 -8.41 6.92
N ASN A 297 -14.59 -7.55 7.71
CA ASN A 297 -14.31 -6.11 7.85
C ASN A 297 -12.98 -5.85 8.58
N TYR A 298 -12.57 -6.78 9.43
CA TYR A 298 -11.27 -6.80 10.09
C TYR A 298 -10.91 -8.23 10.48
N ASN A 299 -9.61 -8.55 10.49
CA ASN A 299 -9.11 -9.86 10.90
C ASN A 299 -8.32 -9.77 12.22
N VAL A 300 -8.67 -10.61 13.20
CA VAL A 300 -8.08 -10.63 14.55
C VAL A 300 -7.41 -11.98 14.84
N PRO A 301 -6.18 -12.23 14.36
CA PRO A 301 -5.46 -13.43 14.75
C PRO A 301 -4.77 -13.31 16.12
N SER A 302 -4.78 -14.44 16.84
CA SER A 302 -3.92 -14.70 17.99
C SER A 302 -2.50 -15.09 17.54
N TYR A 303 -1.47 -14.75 18.31
CA TYR A 303 -0.10 -15.23 18.07
C TYR A 303 -0.02 -16.77 18.17
N HIS A 304 -0.06 -17.45 17.02
CA HIS A 304 0.27 -18.87 16.88
C HIS A 304 1.34 -19.04 15.79
N PRO A 305 2.34 -19.93 15.92
CA PRO A 305 3.51 -20.01 15.01
C PRO A 305 3.20 -20.23 13.51
N CYS A 306 1.98 -20.64 13.12
CA CYS A 306 1.58 -20.77 11.73
C CYS A 306 1.27 -19.43 11.01
N PHE A 307 1.25 -18.30 11.74
CA PHE A 307 0.82 -17.00 11.20
C PHE A 307 1.84 -16.25 10.32
N ALA A 308 3.07 -16.74 10.19
CA ALA A 308 4.12 -16.10 9.39
C ALA A 308 3.82 -16.01 7.87
N SER A 309 2.75 -16.64 7.38
CA SER A 309 2.39 -16.70 5.96
C SER A 309 1.34 -15.66 5.53
N ASN A 310 0.49 -15.18 6.45
CA ASN A 310 -0.63 -14.30 6.07
C ASN A 310 -0.28 -12.82 6.32
N LYS A 311 0.09 -12.10 5.26
CA LYS A 311 0.62 -10.72 5.31
C LYS A 311 -0.44 -9.62 5.41
N GLN A 312 -1.72 -9.96 5.53
CA GLN A 312 -2.82 -9.01 5.60
C GLN A 312 -3.64 -9.25 6.88
N THR A 313 -3.19 -8.61 7.94
CA THR A 313 -3.68 -8.83 9.30
C THR A 313 -3.98 -7.50 9.94
N ASP A 314 -5.20 -7.30 10.42
CA ASP A 314 -5.64 -5.96 10.82
C ASP A 314 -5.40 -5.73 12.32
N ILE A 315 -5.61 -6.75 13.17
CA ILE A 315 -5.41 -6.65 14.63
C ILE A 315 -4.65 -7.87 15.13
N ILE A 316 -3.49 -7.68 15.78
CA ILE A 316 -2.68 -8.78 16.31
C ILE A 316 -2.76 -8.78 17.84
N VAL A 317 -3.15 -9.92 18.42
CA VAL A 317 -3.47 -10.05 19.84
C VAL A 317 -2.50 -11.02 20.54
N SER A 318 -1.87 -10.56 21.63
CA SER A 318 -0.98 -11.31 22.54
C SER A 318 -1.68 -11.76 23.82
N GLY A 319 -1.13 -12.80 24.45
CA GLY A 319 -1.62 -13.30 25.74
C GLY A 319 -2.74 -14.34 25.70
N THR A 320 -3.26 -14.72 24.52
CA THR A 320 -4.31 -15.75 24.41
C THR A 320 -3.74 -17.15 24.61
N SER A 321 -4.03 -17.79 25.75
CA SER A 321 -3.89 -19.25 25.82
C SER A 321 -4.98 -19.87 24.95
N ALA A 322 -4.59 -20.75 24.04
CA ALA A 322 -5.57 -21.56 23.30
C ALA A 322 -6.20 -22.55 24.29
N GLN A 323 -7.17 -22.11 25.08
CA GLN A 323 -8.19 -23.04 25.51
C GLN A 323 -9.04 -23.30 24.27
N SER A 324 -8.97 -24.53 23.75
CA SER A 324 -10.03 -25.01 22.87
C SER A 324 -11.32 -24.72 23.60
N VAL A 325 -12.13 -23.81 23.08
CA VAL A 325 -13.53 -23.74 23.49
C VAL A 325 -14.11 -25.06 23.04
N LYS A 326 -14.12 -26.05 23.94
CA LYS A 326 -15.01 -27.19 23.83
C LYS A 326 -16.38 -26.54 23.87
N TYR A 327 -17.01 -26.41 22.70
CA TYR A 327 -18.45 -26.23 22.65
C TYR A 327 -19.02 -27.29 23.59
N PRO A 328 -19.83 -26.92 24.61
CA PRO A 328 -20.58 -27.93 25.32
C PRO A 328 -21.40 -28.64 24.25
N SER A 329 -21.13 -29.93 24.05
CA SER A 329 -21.97 -30.78 23.23
C SER A 329 -23.38 -30.61 23.77
N ALA A 330 -24.24 -29.98 22.97
CA ALA A 330 -25.63 -29.80 23.32
C ALA A 330 -26.22 -31.19 23.45
N ARG A 331 -26.37 -31.64 24.70
CA ARG A 331 -26.99 -32.91 25.03
C ARG A 331 -28.48 -32.75 24.75
N VAL A 332 -28.90 -33.13 23.54
CA VAL A 332 -30.30 -33.25 23.19
C VAL A 332 -30.87 -34.37 24.05
N LYS A 333 -31.64 -34.02 25.07
CA LYS A 333 -32.50 -34.98 25.78
C LYS A 333 -33.62 -35.38 24.83
N ASP A 334 -33.70 -36.65 24.50
CA ASP A 334 -34.92 -37.22 23.96
C ASP A 334 -35.99 -37.27 25.05
N SER A 335 -37.26 -37.41 24.63
CA SER A 335 -38.42 -37.40 25.51
C SER A 335 -38.54 -38.62 26.44
N LYS A 336 -37.46 -39.39 26.63
CA LYS A 336 -37.42 -40.59 27.48
C LYS A 336 -36.32 -40.60 28.55
N GLY A 337 -35.52 -39.54 28.67
CA GLY A 337 -34.79 -39.26 29.90
C GLY A 337 -33.66 -40.24 30.25
N GLN A 338 -32.90 -40.74 29.26
CA GLN A 338 -31.61 -41.39 29.52
C GLN A 338 -30.46 -40.58 28.92
N ILE A 339 -29.35 -40.53 29.65
CA ILE A 339 -28.16 -39.73 29.34
C ILE A 339 -27.07 -40.67 28.82
N HIS A 340 -26.60 -40.45 27.59
CA HIS A 340 -25.27 -40.88 27.14
C HIS A 340 -24.32 -39.69 27.06
#